data_AF-A0A965IQZ0-F1
#
_entry.id   AF-A0A965IQZ0-F1
#
_cell.length_a   1.000
_cell.length_b   1.000
_cell.length_c   1.000
_cell.angle_alpha   90.00
_cell.angle_beta   90.00
_cell.angle_gamma   90.00
#
_symmetry.space_group_name_H-M   'P 1'
#
loop_
_entity.id
_entity.type
_entity.pdbx_description
1 polymer ?
#
loop_
_entity_poly.entity_id
_entity_poly.type
_entity_poly.pdbx_seq_one_letter_code
_entity_poly.pdbx_strand_id
1 'polypeptide(L)'
;MAKIILVVLLLVANVCYGQAVSYLGLCHKTWDCRKTLRTWNGMPNIVTGWLEGSFNRACPCGDVILKQSKPKVIRLHLANGPCLRNRRCGRHEVFYGYSVAGAARAINRKDNRIFRRLDNVIERTKKRLESAKNLTCFISPVLESDFNAATRKAMLDHVAVYFPNCRMVDNPLKKPCLPGYVCEKHGEAPKLTSNCIADLDGIDGATADLRAFKRACRGCFMQFYWEPWMNCIRGKFVDPIDRSCEYRSERFIIGGEKSCQLSSRQSLGTCSR
;
A
#
# COMPACT_ATOMS: atom_id res chain seq x y z
N MET A 1 26.51 -29.22 24.45
CA MET A 1 26.09 -27.83 24.16
C MET A 1 25.86 -27.50 22.67
N ALA A 2 26.18 -28.39 21.70
CA ALA A 2 25.98 -28.11 20.27
C ALA A 2 24.54 -28.36 19.72
N LYS A 3 23.64 -28.99 20.49
CA LYS A 3 22.30 -29.38 20.02
C LYS A 3 21.18 -28.33 20.21
N ILE A 4 21.43 -27.25 20.96
CA ILE A 4 20.42 -26.19 21.22
C ILE A 4 20.44 -25.08 20.14
N ILE A 5 21.55 -24.94 19.39
CA ILE A 5 21.71 -23.90 18.37
C ILE A 5 20.90 -24.20 17.08
N LEU A 6 20.57 -25.47 16.81
CA LEU A 6 19.84 -25.85 15.59
C LEU A 6 18.33 -25.55 15.65
N VAL A 7 17.74 -25.45 16.85
CA VAL A 7 16.29 -25.23 17.02
C VAL A 7 15.91 -23.74 16.88
N VAL A 8 16.83 -22.81 17.17
CA VAL A 8 16.56 -21.36 17.08
C VAL A 8 16.64 -20.86 15.63
N LEU A 9 17.44 -21.50 14.75
CA LEU A 9 17.59 -21.08 13.35
C LEU A 9 16.44 -21.51 12.43
N LEU A 10 15.59 -22.47 12.85
CA LEU A 10 14.43 -22.95 12.06
C LEU A 10 13.14 -22.14 12.31
N LEU A 11 13.12 -21.23 13.28
CA LEU A 11 11.94 -20.42 13.59
C LEU A 11 11.83 -19.10 12.81
N VAL A 12 12.83 -18.76 12.00
CA VAL A 12 12.70 -17.68 11.00
C VAL A 12 12.03 -18.24 9.74
N ALA A 13 10.89 -18.90 9.93
CA ALA A 13 10.00 -19.21 8.81
C ALA A 13 9.60 -17.87 8.20
N ASN A 14 10.13 -17.57 7.02
CA ASN A 14 9.80 -16.36 6.26
C ASN A 14 8.28 -16.24 6.15
N VAL A 15 7.69 -15.35 6.94
CA VAL A 15 6.25 -15.13 6.95
C VAL A 15 5.90 -14.41 5.64
N CYS A 16 5.52 -15.20 4.63
CA CYS A 16 4.90 -14.68 3.43
C CYS A 16 3.43 -14.39 3.75
N TYR A 17 3.02 -13.12 3.70
CA TYR A 17 1.63 -12.72 3.91
C TYR A 17 0.88 -12.83 2.57
N GLY A 18 0.38 -14.03 2.30
CA GLY A 18 0.03 -14.50 0.95
C GLY A 18 -1.29 -14.01 0.33
N GLN A 19 -1.86 -12.88 0.69
CA GLN A 19 -3.11 -12.36 0.08
C GLN A 19 -3.20 -10.88 0.39
N ALA A 20 -3.46 -10.01 -0.58
CA ALA A 20 -3.69 -8.60 -0.29
C ALA A 20 -4.58 -7.92 -1.34
N VAL A 21 -5.40 -6.96 -0.92
CA VAL A 21 -6.16 -6.09 -1.84
C VAL A 21 -5.73 -4.64 -1.66
N SER A 22 -5.43 -3.96 -2.77
CA SER A 22 -4.92 -2.59 -2.78
C SER A 22 -6.07 -1.60 -2.89
N TYR A 23 -6.75 -1.35 -1.78
CA TYR A 23 -7.84 -0.37 -1.72
C TYR A 23 -7.30 1.06 -1.58
N LEU A 24 -6.67 1.59 -2.62
CA LEU A 24 -6.11 2.95 -2.60
C LEU A 24 -7.12 4.02 -2.20
N GLY A 25 -8.38 3.87 -2.62
CA GLY A 25 -9.50 4.75 -2.32
C GLY A 25 -10.15 4.55 -0.95
N LEU A 26 -9.64 3.68 -0.08
CA LEU A 26 -10.29 3.24 1.16
C LEU A 26 -10.64 4.37 2.14
N CYS A 27 -9.91 5.48 2.10
CA CYS A 27 -10.18 6.63 2.96
C CYS A 27 -11.34 7.51 2.46
N HIS A 28 -11.89 7.26 1.28
CA HIS A 28 -12.97 8.07 0.74
C HIS A 28 -14.23 8.03 1.62
N LYS A 29 -14.93 9.16 1.74
CA LYS A 29 -16.11 9.32 2.62
C LYS A 29 -17.28 8.38 2.29
N THR A 30 -17.43 7.99 1.02
CA THR A 30 -18.48 7.06 0.56
C THR A 30 -18.00 5.62 0.40
N TRP A 31 -16.80 5.29 0.88
CA TRP A 31 -16.28 3.93 0.81
C TRP A 31 -17.05 2.99 1.75
N ASP A 32 -17.57 1.89 1.22
CA ASP A 32 -18.35 0.92 2.01
C ASP A 32 -17.42 -0.03 2.80
N CYS A 33 -17.16 0.34 4.05
CA CYS A 33 -16.27 -0.44 4.90
C CYS A 33 -16.83 -1.82 5.28
N ARG A 34 -18.15 -1.95 5.38
CA ARG A 34 -18.77 -3.24 5.73
C ARG A 34 -18.52 -4.26 4.62
N LYS A 35 -18.67 -3.86 3.36
CA LYS A 35 -18.32 -4.71 2.20
C LYS A 35 -16.84 -5.05 2.19
N THR A 36 -15.98 -4.08 2.50
CA THR A 36 -14.53 -4.27 2.56
C THR A 36 -14.14 -5.31 3.60
N LEU A 37 -14.68 -5.25 4.82
CA LEU A 37 -14.37 -6.24 5.86
C LEU A 37 -14.78 -7.66 5.49
N ARG A 38 -15.86 -7.84 4.72
CA ARG A 38 -16.30 -9.15 4.25
C ARG A 38 -15.28 -9.83 3.34
N THR A 39 -14.42 -9.08 2.65
CA THR A 39 -13.30 -9.61 1.86
C THR A 39 -12.40 -10.54 2.66
N TRP A 40 -12.27 -10.32 3.98
CA TRP A 40 -11.43 -11.12 4.87
C TRP A 40 -12.24 -11.98 5.85
N ASN A 41 -13.52 -12.25 5.59
CA ASN A 41 -14.26 -13.24 6.36
C ASN A 41 -13.62 -14.62 6.18
N GLY A 42 -13.46 -15.38 7.27
CA GLY A 42 -12.77 -16.69 7.25
C GLY A 42 -11.23 -16.62 7.12
N MET A 43 -10.65 -15.47 6.75
CA MET A 43 -9.20 -15.33 6.67
C MET A 43 -8.57 -15.07 8.05
N PRO A 44 -7.35 -15.57 8.32
CA PRO A 44 -6.70 -15.38 9.62
C PRO A 44 -6.22 -13.95 9.86
N ASN A 45 -5.90 -13.21 8.79
CA ASN A 45 -5.35 -11.85 8.85
C ASN A 45 -6.10 -10.90 7.90
N ILE A 46 -6.11 -9.60 8.23
CA ILE A 46 -6.46 -8.55 7.29
C ILE A 46 -5.19 -8.07 6.61
N VAL A 47 -5.14 -8.13 5.29
CA VAL A 47 -3.98 -7.63 4.53
C VAL A 47 -4.48 -6.70 3.44
N THR A 48 -4.10 -5.43 3.56
CA THR A 48 -4.60 -4.36 2.70
C THR A 48 -3.62 -3.20 2.65
N GLY A 49 -3.88 -2.25 1.76
CA GLY A 49 -3.18 -0.98 1.78
C GLY A 49 -3.95 0.12 1.09
N TRP A 50 -3.62 1.37 1.42
CA TRP A 50 -4.31 2.54 0.88
C TRP A 50 -3.41 3.77 0.77
N LEU A 51 -3.95 4.83 0.16
CA LEU A 51 -3.30 6.13 -0.01
C LEU A 51 -3.88 7.15 0.98
N GLU A 52 -3.02 7.67 1.85
CA GLU A 52 -3.40 8.64 2.88
C GLU A 52 -3.55 10.05 2.30
N GLY A 53 -4.58 10.76 2.78
CA GLY A 53 -4.79 12.18 2.49
C GLY A 53 -5.35 12.50 1.10
N SER A 54 -5.16 11.67 0.08
CA SER A 54 -5.63 11.97 -1.29
C SER A 54 -7.15 11.89 -1.44
N PHE A 55 -7.76 10.84 -0.89
CA PHE A 55 -9.21 10.59 -1.02
C PHE A 55 -10.06 11.32 0.01
N ASN A 56 -9.49 11.57 1.19
CA ASN A 56 -10.08 12.34 2.28
C ASN A 56 -9.00 12.56 3.35
N ARG A 57 -9.19 13.56 4.22
CA ARG A 57 -8.33 13.77 5.40
C ARG A 57 -8.57 12.73 6.50
N ALA A 58 -9.84 12.38 6.70
CA ALA A 58 -10.24 11.27 7.55
C ALA A 58 -10.10 9.95 6.79
N CYS A 59 -10.02 8.82 7.48
CA CYS A 59 -10.03 7.50 6.85
C CYS A 59 -10.98 6.56 7.61
N PRO A 60 -12.30 6.79 7.54
CA PRO A 60 -13.26 6.10 8.40
C PRO A 60 -13.14 4.57 8.31
N CYS A 61 -12.97 4.02 7.10
CA CYS A 61 -12.79 2.59 6.97
C CYS A 61 -11.44 2.08 7.51
N GLY A 62 -10.37 2.86 7.32
CA GLY A 62 -9.06 2.55 7.88
C GLY A 62 -9.11 2.47 9.40
N ASP A 63 -9.81 3.42 10.04
CA ASP A 63 -10.01 3.44 11.49
C ASP A 63 -10.78 2.19 11.97
N VAL A 64 -11.79 1.74 11.22
CA VAL A 64 -12.55 0.51 11.54
C VAL A 64 -11.68 -0.74 11.37
N ILE A 65 -10.88 -0.83 10.31
CA ILE A 65 -9.95 -1.95 10.06
C ILE A 65 -8.93 -2.05 11.19
N LEU A 66 -8.34 -0.93 11.61
CA LEU A 66 -7.29 -0.94 12.63
C LEU A 66 -7.81 -1.34 14.01
N LYS A 67 -9.10 -1.11 14.29
CA LYS A 67 -9.77 -1.56 15.52
C LYS A 67 -10.16 -3.04 15.53
N GLN A 68 -10.10 -3.75 14.39
CA GLN A 68 -10.38 -5.18 14.36
C GLN A 68 -9.41 -5.95 15.26
N SER A 69 -9.89 -6.96 15.97
CA SER A 69 -9.03 -7.84 16.81
C SER A 69 -8.10 -8.71 15.98
N LYS A 70 -8.52 -9.04 14.75
CA LYS A 70 -7.77 -9.84 13.77
C LYS A 70 -6.39 -9.20 13.52
N PRO A 71 -5.30 -10.00 13.47
CA PRO A 71 -4.00 -9.49 13.07
C PRO A 71 -4.05 -8.87 11.68
N LYS A 72 -3.24 -7.85 11.45
CA LYS A 72 -3.31 -7.07 10.23
C LYS A 72 -1.93 -6.69 9.70
N VAL A 73 -1.82 -6.72 8.38
CA VAL A 73 -0.63 -6.33 7.63
C VAL A 73 -1.03 -5.20 6.69
N ILE A 74 -0.58 -3.98 6.99
CA ILE A 74 -1.07 -2.78 6.35
C ILE A 74 0.05 -2.06 5.61
N ARG A 75 -0.17 -1.74 4.34
CA ARG A 75 0.71 -0.89 3.54
C ARG A 75 0.09 0.49 3.30
N LEU A 76 0.77 1.55 3.69
CA LEU A 76 0.30 2.93 3.52
C LEU A 76 1.22 3.72 2.60
N HIS A 77 0.63 4.49 1.69
CA HIS A 77 1.33 5.55 0.96
C HIS A 77 0.95 6.91 1.54
N LEU A 78 1.93 7.74 1.87
CA LEU A 78 1.68 9.06 2.50
C LEU A 78 1.48 10.20 1.49
N ALA A 79 1.90 10.00 0.24
CA ALA A 79 1.72 10.96 -0.83
C ALA A 79 1.50 10.29 -2.18
N ASN A 80 0.74 10.96 -3.05
CA ASN A 80 0.38 10.53 -4.38
C ASN A 80 1.43 10.98 -5.41
N GLY A 81 2.38 10.12 -5.78
CA GLY A 81 3.31 10.44 -6.87
C GLY A 81 2.65 10.58 -8.24
N PRO A 82 1.66 9.74 -8.63
CA PRO A 82 0.98 9.88 -9.91
C PRO A 82 0.40 11.27 -10.17
N CYS A 83 -0.13 11.95 -9.14
CA CYS A 83 -0.68 13.30 -9.28
C CYS A 83 0.37 14.32 -9.74
N LEU A 84 1.63 14.12 -9.35
CA LEU A 84 2.73 15.01 -9.69
C LEU A 84 3.11 14.86 -11.16
N ARG A 85 3.16 13.60 -11.62
CA ARG A 85 3.47 13.24 -13.01
C ARG A 85 2.41 13.73 -13.98
N ASN A 86 1.13 13.56 -13.63
CA ASN A 86 0.02 13.96 -14.48
C ASN A 86 -0.41 15.43 -14.28
N ARG A 87 0.23 16.17 -13.36
CA ARG A 87 -0.09 17.56 -12.99
C ARG A 87 -1.52 17.76 -12.49
N ARG A 88 -2.07 16.77 -11.79
CA ARG A 88 -3.44 16.78 -11.24
C ARG A 88 -3.47 16.64 -9.73
N CYS A 89 -2.41 17.06 -9.04
CA CYS A 89 -2.47 17.10 -7.59
C CYS A 89 -3.60 18.02 -7.12
N GLY A 90 -4.42 17.56 -6.19
CA GLY A 90 -5.43 18.38 -5.53
C GLY A 90 -4.79 19.34 -4.52
N ARG A 91 -5.42 20.47 -4.20
CA ARG A 91 -4.88 21.50 -3.27
C ARG A 91 -4.45 20.95 -1.91
N HIS A 92 -5.10 19.87 -1.48
CA HIS A 92 -4.87 19.14 -0.24
C HIS A 92 -3.69 18.18 -0.28
N GLU A 93 -3.17 17.83 -1.45
CA GLU A 93 -2.08 16.86 -1.59
C GLU A 93 -0.70 17.50 -1.32
N VAL A 94 0.24 16.67 -0.86
CA VAL A 94 1.59 17.08 -0.47
C VAL A 94 2.27 17.89 -1.58
N PHE A 95 2.22 17.39 -2.81
CA PHE A 95 2.93 17.96 -3.96
C PHE A 95 2.15 19.01 -4.76
N TYR A 96 1.02 19.49 -4.26
CA TYR A 96 0.24 20.51 -4.98
C TYR A 96 1.06 21.78 -5.27
N GLY A 97 1.07 22.17 -6.55
CA GLY A 97 1.78 23.35 -7.06
C GLY A 97 3.23 23.08 -7.46
N TYR A 98 3.71 21.83 -7.40
CA TYR A 98 5.04 21.45 -7.85
C TYR A 98 5.00 20.65 -9.15
N SER A 99 6.08 20.70 -9.92
CA SER A 99 6.43 19.67 -10.91
C SER A 99 7.31 18.61 -10.25
N VAL A 100 7.57 17.47 -10.92
CA VAL A 100 8.51 16.44 -10.40
C VAL A 100 9.87 17.05 -10.05
N ALA A 101 10.46 17.83 -10.95
CA ALA A 101 11.75 18.48 -10.73
C ALA A 101 11.68 19.55 -9.62
N GLY A 102 10.59 20.31 -9.56
CA GLY A 102 10.38 21.32 -8.51
C GLY A 102 10.26 20.69 -7.12
N ALA A 103 9.46 19.64 -6.99
CA ALA A 103 9.30 18.90 -5.74
C ALA A 103 10.61 18.25 -5.30
N ALA A 104 11.36 17.63 -6.23
CA ALA A 104 12.66 17.04 -5.90
C ALA A 104 13.66 18.07 -5.35
N ARG A 105 13.75 19.26 -5.97
CA ARG A 105 14.58 20.36 -5.45
C ARG A 105 14.12 20.83 -4.07
N ALA A 106 12.82 21.00 -3.89
CA ALA A 106 12.23 21.43 -2.62
C ALA A 106 12.51 20.42 -1.50
N ILE A 107 12.31 19.11 -1.75
CA ILE A 107 12.63 18.03 -0.80
C ILE A 107 14.11 18.06 -0.42
N ASN A 108 15.02 18.10 -1.42
CA ASN A 108 16.46 18.08 -1.14
C ASN A 108 16.94 19.32 -0.38
N ARG A 109 16.26 20.46 -0.55
CA ARG A 109 16.52 21.71 0.20
C ARG A 109 15.78 21.78 1.54
N LYS A 110 15.07 20.73 1.94
CA LYS A 110 14.24 20.72 3.16
C LYS A 110 13.22 21.86 3.18
N ASP A 111 12.59 22.12 2.04
CA ASP A 111 11.58 23.16 1.90
C ASP A 111 10.41 22.97 2.87
N ASN A 112 10.18 23.98 3.71
CA ASN A 112 9.19 23.93 4.78
C ASN A 112 7.77 23.67 4.29
N ARG A 113 7.41 24.04 3.05
CA ARG A 113 6.03 23.87 2.57
C ARG A 113 5.71 22.41 2.27
N ILE A 114 6.61 21.70 1.59
CA ILE A 114 6.41 20.26 1.32
C ILE A 114 6.43 19.48 2.63
N PHE A 115 7.43 19.68 3.47
CA PHE A 115 7.56 18.92 4.71
C PHE A 115 6.40 19.21 5.67
N ARG A 116 5.96 20.46 5.85
CA ARG A 116 4.76 20.75 6.64
C ARG A 116 3.52 20.01 6.15
N ARG A 117 3.33 19.88 4.82
CA ARG A 117 2.20 19.13 4.27
C ARG A 117 2.33 17.62 4.51
N LEU A 118 3.54 17.09 4.33
CA LEU A 118 3.83 15.69 4.61
C LEU A 118 3.65 15.37 6.10
N ASP A 119 4.19 16.21 7.00
CA ASP A 119 4.09 16.09 8.45
C ASP A 119 2.64 16.07 8.90
N ASN A 120 1.78 16.91 8.30
CA ASN A 120 0.34 16.85 8.58
C ASN A 120 -0.28 15.49 8.21
N VAL A 121 0.17 14.84 7.13
CA VAL A 121 -0.28 13.47 6.80
C VAL A 121 0.29 12.48 7.81
N ILE A 122 1.60 12.56 8.11
CA ILE A 122 2.30 11.72 9.08
C ILE A 122 1.59 11.72 10.43
N GLU A 123 1.32 12.90 11.00
CA GLU A 123 0.69 13.03 12.32
C GLU A 123 -0.70 12.38 12.37
N ARG A 124 -1.51 12.56 11.32
CA ARG A 124 -2.82 11.90 11.24
C ARG A 124 -2.68 10.39 11.13
N THR A 125 -1.75 9.92 10.29
CA THR A 125 -1.48 8.49 10.12
C THR A 125 -0.96 7.87 11.41
N LYS A 126 -0.02 8.52 12.10
CA LYS A 126 0.53 8.07 13.38
C LYS A 126 -0.58 7.91 14.43
N LYS A 127 -1.39 8.96 14.65
CA LYS A 127 -2.53 8.91 15.56
C LYS A 127 -3.49 7.76 15.25
N ARG A 128 -3.72 7.48 13.97
CA ARG A 128 -4.56 6.37 13.52
C ARG A 128 -3.93 5.01 13.87
N LEU A 129 -2.64 4.84 13.60
CA LEU A 129 -1.91 3.59 13.87
C LEU A 129 -1.74 3.29 15.36
N GLU A 130 -1.69 4.31 16.24
CA GLU A 130 -1.62 4.13 17.70
C GLU A 130 -2.80 3.33 18.26
N SER A 131 -3.96 3.39 17.62
CA SER A 131 -5.15 2.62 18.03
C SER A 131 -5.11 1.14 17.58
N ALA A 132 -4.15 0.77 16.75
CA ALA A 132 -4.11 -0.54 16.13
C ALA A 132 -3.49 -1.59 17.05
N LYS A 133 -4.17 -2.73 17.20
CA LYS A 133 -3.60 -3.95 17.82
C LYS A 133 -3.15 -4.93 16.75
N ASN A 134 -2.11 -5.73 17.04
CA ASN A 134 -1.63 -6.82 16.17
C ASN A 134 -1.29 -6.35 14.75
N LEU A 135 -0.59 -5.22 14.63
CA LEU A 135 -0.27 -4.56 13.37
C LEU A 135 1.15 -4.88 12.92
N THR A 136 1.29 -5.34 11.68
CA THR A 136 2.53 -5.20 10.88
C THR A 136 2.32 -4.09 9.87
N CYS A 137 3.17 -3.06 9.87
CA CYS A 137 3.01 -1.91 8.99
C CYS A 137 4.17 -1.74 8.01
N PHE A 138 3.81 -1.32 6.80
CA PHE A 138 4.70 -0.94 5.72
C PHE A 138 4.36 0.48 5.28
N ILE A 139 5.34 1.39 5.27
CA ILE A 139 5.10 2.80 4.95
C ILE A 139 5.94 3.21 3.75
N SER A 140 5.27 3.65 2.69
CA SER A 140 5.88 4.32 1.56
C SER A 140 5.64 5.83 1.66
N PRO A 141 6.67 6.68 1.64
CA PRO A 141 6.48 8.13 1.59
C PRO A 141 5.74 8.59 0.35
N VAL A 142 5.90 7.90 -0.79
CA VAL A 142 5.38 8.31 -2.10
C VAL A 142 4.98 7.09 -2.93
N LEU A 143 3.70 6.99 -3.27
CA LEU A 143 3.19 6.05 -4.28
C LEU A 143 3.82 6.36 -5.65
N GLU A 144 4.33 5.35 -6.36
CA GLU A 144 4.91 5.44 -7.71
C GLU A 144 5.87 6.63 -7.91
N SER A 145 6.92 6.70 -7.10
CA SER A 145 7.82 7.85 -7.11
C SER A 145 8.63 7.96 -8.42
N ASP A 146 8.54 9.13 -9.06
CA ASP A 146 9.39 9.54 -10.19
C ASP A 146 10.73 10.15 -9.74
N PHE A 147 10.96 10.29 -8.44
CA PHE A 147 12.15 10.93 -7.91
C PHE A 147 13.42 10.08 -8.09
N ASN A 148 14.58 10.75 -8.13
CA ASN A 148 15.87 10.08 -8.11
C ASN A 148 16.17 9.45 -6.73
N ALA A 149 17.24 8.65 -6.65
CA ALA A 149 17.62 7.93 -5.45
C ALA A 149 17.80 8.85 -4.22
N ALA A 150 18.52 9.97 -4.37
CA ALA A 150 18.80 10.90 -3.28
C ALA A 150 17.51 11.51 -2.69
N THR A 151 16.60 11.98 -3.54
CA THR A 151 15.33 12.57 -3.11
C THR A 151 14.41 11.54 -2.45
N ARG A 152 14.34 10.30 -2.99
CA ARG A 152 13.58 9.22 -2.34
C ARG A 152 14.16 8.87 -0.98
N LYS A 153 15.49 8.79 -0.86
CA LYS A 153 16.16 8.54 0.41
C LYS A 153 15.85 9.64 1.43
N ALA A 154 15.90 10.91 1.04
CA ALA A 154 15.56 12.02 1.93
C ALA A 154 14.13 11.92 2.49
N MET A 155 13.15 11.55 1.65
CA MET A 155 11.77 11.31 2.09
C MET A 155 11.65 10.09 3.01
N LEU A 156 12.33 9.00 2.69
CA LEU A 156 12.34 7.77 3.50
C LEU A 156 12.95 8.03 4.88
N ASP A 157 14.10 8.70 4.93
CA ASP A 157 14.78 9.04 6.18
C ASP A 157 13.91 9.95 7.05
N HIS A 158 13.24 10.95 6.45
CA HIS A 158 12.32 11.83 7.17
C HIS A 158 11.15 11.04 7.77
N VAL A 159 10.49 10.19 6.98
CA VAL A 159 9.32 9.41 7.42
C VAL A 159 9.70 8.35 8.46
N ALA A 160 10.87 7.71 8.34
CA ALA A 160 11.32 6.64 9.22
C ALA A 160 11.38 7.05 10.69
N VAL A 161 11.70 8.33 10.97
CA VAL A 161 11.75 8.88 12.33
C VAL A 161 10.41 8.76 13.05
N TYR A 162 9.30 8.89 12.33
CA TYR A 162 7.94 8.90 12.90
C TYR A 162 7.32 7.51 13.03
N PHE A 163 7.85 6.52 12.30
CA PHE A 163 7.32 5.16 12.25
C PHE A 163 8.40 4.10 12.52
N PRO A 164 9.09 4.13 13.67
CA PRO A 164 10.22 3.25 13.95
C PRO A 164 9.85 1.76 13.97
N ASN A 165 8.57 1.43 14.23
CA ASN A 165 8.05 0.06 14.25
C ASN A 165 7.51 -0.40 12.89
N CYS A 166 7.56 0.45 11.86
CA CYS A 166 7.11 0.10 10.52
C CYS A 166 8.28 -0.12 9.57
N ARG A 167 8.07 -0.97 8.57
CA ARG A 167 9.05 -1.22 7.52
C ARG A 167 8.91 -0.17 6.44
N MET A 168 9.99 0.56 6.17
CA MET A 168 10.01 1.57 5.13
C MET A 168 10.04 0.93 3.72
N VAL A 169 9.24 1.48 2.82
CA VAL A 169 9.04 0.97 1.46
C VAL A 169 9.53 1.99 0.44
N ASP A 170 10.51 1.61 -0.39
CA ASP A 170 10.83 2.36 -1.59
C ASP A 170 9.93 1.89 -2.74
N ASN A 171 9.11 2.79 -3.27
CA ASN A 171 8.16 2.50 -4.35
C ASN A 171 8.44 3.36 -5.60
N PRO A 172 9.58 3.16 -6.28
CA PRO A 172 9.89 3.91 -7.49
C PRO A 172 9.10 3.36 -8.68
N LEU A 173 8.67 4.24 -9.60
CA LEU A 173 7.97 3.81 -10.82
C LEU A 173 8.94 3.00 -11.73
N LYS A 174 9.92 3.67 -12.33
CA LYS A 174 10.83 3.07 -13.33
C LYS A 174 12.25 2.82 -12.85
N LYS A 175 12.63 3.38 -11.69
CA LYS A 175 14.01 3.29 -11.16
C LYS A 175 14.22 2.04 -10.32
N PRO A 176 15.46 1.56 -10.14
CA PRO A 176 15.76 0.53 -9.14
C PRO A 176 15.37 1.00 -7.74
N CYS A 177 14.99 0.06 -6.88
CA CYS A 177 14.74 0.31 -5.47
C CYS A 177 16.05 0.62 -4.73
N LEU A 178 15.96 1.42 -3.68
CA LEU A 178 17.05 1.73 -2.78
C LEU A 178 17.43 0.51 -1.92
N PRO A 179 18.72 0.17 -1.78
CA PRO A 179 19.16 -0.86 -0.85
C PRO A 179 18.75 -0.55 0.60
N GLY A 180 18.42 -1.60 1.37
CA GLY A 180 18.04 -1.48 2.79
C GLY A 180 16.56 -1.17 3.04
N TYR A 181 15.77 -0.89 1.99
CA TYR A 181 14.33 -0.65 2.08
C TYR A 181 13.54 -1.81 1.45
N VAL A 182 12.27 -1.97 1.84
CA VAL A 182 11.37 -2.92 1.17
C VAL A 182 11.06 -2.36 -0.22
N CYS A 183 11.32 -3.14 -1.27
CA CYS A 183 11.05 -2.71 -2.64
C CYS A 183 9.59 -2.99 -3.01
N GLU A 184 8.87 -1.97 -3.47
CA GLU A 184 7.55 -2.11 -4.07
C GLU A 184 7.55 -1.76 -5.55
N LYS A 185 6.99 -2.66 -6.38
CA LYS A 185 6.85 -2.46 -7.84
C LYS A 185 5.47 -2.87 -8.33
N HIS A 186 5.12 -2.30 -9.48
CA HIS A 186 3.80 -2.39 -10.08
C HIS A 186 3.81 -3.08 -11.46
N GLY A 187 2.68 -3.66 -11.84
CA GLY A 187 2.46 -4.34 -13.13
C GLY A 187 2.39 -5.87 -13.05
N GLU A 188 2.21 -6.54 -14.19
CA GLU A 188 1.97 -8.00 -14.24
C GLU A 188 3.22 -8.85 -13.98
N ALA A 189 4.40 -8.33 -14.31
CA ALA A 189 5.67 -9.03 -14.17
C ALA A 189 6.76 -8.07 -13.67
N PRO A 190 6.61 -7.51 -12.45
CA PRO A 190 7.56 -6.54 -11.94
C PRO A 190 8.91 -7.23 -11.66
N LYS A 191 10.00 -6.55 -12.02
CA LYS A 191 11.35 -7.01 -11.69
C LYS A 191 11.63 -6.75 -10.21
N LEU A 192 11.44 -7.78 -9.39
CA LEU A 192 11.59 -7.73 -7.94
C LEU A 192 12.52 -8.84 -7.44
N THR A 193 13.25 -8.56 -6.36
CA THR A 193 13.95 -9.57 -5.55
C THR A 193 13.02 -10.06 -4.45
N SER A 194 13.37 -11.12 -3.72
CA SER A 194 12.63 -11.54 -2.52
C SER A 194 12.51 -10.41 -1.48
N ASN A 195 11.59 -10.55 -0.53
CA ASN A 195 11.32 -9.55 0.51
C ASN A 195 10.76 -8.23 -0.07
N CYS A 196 9.91 -8.34 -1.08
CA CYS A 196 9.27 -7.24 -1.81
C CYS A 196 7.79 -7.06 -1.51
N ILE A 197 7.20 -6.03 -2.10
CA ILE A 197 5.77 -5.87 -2.30
C ILE A 197 5.54 -5.80 -3.82
N ALA A 198 4.60 -6.57 -4.33
CA ALA A 198 4.14 -6.46 -5.70
C ALA A 198 2.70 -5.97 -5.70
N ASP A 199 2.34 -5.03 -6.57
CA ASP A 199 0.96 -4.55 -6.72
C ASP A 199 0.56 -4.51 -8.20
N LEU A 200 -0.70 -4.84 -8.48
CA LEU A 200 -1.29 -4.66 -9.80
C LEU A 200 -1.78 -3.23 -10.04
N ASP A 201 -1.62 -2.30 -9.08
CA ASP A 201 -1.92 -0.88 -9.33
C ASP A 201 -1.29 -0.39 -10.65
N GLY A 202 -2.04 0.39 -11.41
CA GLY A 202 -1.67 0.83 -12.74
C GLY A 202 -2.04 -0.12 -13.89
N ILE A 203 -2.52 -1.34 -13.61
CA ILE A 203 -3.08 -2.28 -14.60
C ILE A 203 -4.40 -2.88 -14.11
N ASP A 204 -5.32 -3.23 -15.01
CA ASP A 204 -6.59 -3.82 -14.58
C ASP A 204 -6.39 -5.29 -14.18
N GLY A 205 -6.47 -5.58 -12.88
CA GLY A 205 -6.39 -6.94 -12.36
C GLY A 205 -7.47 -7.88 -12.89
N ALA A 206 -8.58 -7.36 -13.41
CA ALA A 206 -9.59 -8.17 -14.09
C ALA A 206 -9.06 -8.79 -15.40
N THR A 207 -8.09 -8.13 -16.05
CA THR A 207 -7.48 -8.58 -17.30
C THR A 207 -6.08 -9.16 -17.14
N ALA A 208 -5.45 -9.01 -15.97
CA ALA A 208 -4.09 -9.45 -15.73
C ALA A 208 -3.95 -10.98 -15.63
N ASP A 209 -2.81 -11.53 -16.10
CA ASP A 209 -2.44 -12.92 -15.83
C ASP A 209 -1.97 -13.09 -14.37
N LEU A 210 -2.93 -13.35 -13.48
CA LEU A 210 -2.67 -13.54 -12.05
C LEU A 210 -1.76 -14.74 -11.76
N ARG A 211 -1.70 -15.75 -12.65
CA ARG A 211 -0.81 -16.90 -12.47
C ARG A 211 0.63 -16.49 -12.77
N ALA A 212 0.86 -15.73 -13.85
CA ALA A 212 2.17 -15.18 -14.15
C ALA A 212 2.64 -14.22 -13.05
N PHE A 213 1.78 -13.30 -12.61
CA PHE A 213 2.08 -12.37 -11.53
C PHE A 213 2.47 -13.10 -10.24
N LYS A 214 1.68 -14.09 -9.82
CA LYS A 214 1.99 -14.91 -8.64
C LYS A 214 3.34 -15.63 -8.74
N ARG A 215 3.67 -16.18 -9.91
CA ARG A 215 4.96 -16.85 -10.15
C ARG A 215 6.13 -15.87 -10.04
N ALA A 216 6.02 -14.72 -10.70
CA ALA A 216 7.03 -13.67 -10.68
C ALA A 216 7.29 -13.13 -9.26
N CYS A 217 6.24 -13.11 -8.43
CA CYS A 217 6.26 -12.45 -7.12
C CYS A 217 6.30 -13.41 -5.92
N ARG A 218 6.65 -14.71 -6.13
CA ARG A 218 6.60 -15.75 -5.07
C ARG A 218 7.39 -15.42 -3.81
N GLY A 219 8.44 -14.59 -3.93
CA GLY A 219 9.29 -14.16 -2.82
C GLY A 219 8.87 -12.86 -2.13
N CYS A 220 7.78 -12.21 -2.53
CA CYS A 220 7.30 -10.98 -1.90
C CYS A 220 6.60 -11.26 -0.57
N PHE A 221 6.67 -10.30 0.35
CA PHE A 221 5.85 -10.28 1.56
C PHE A 221 4.37 -10.19 1.24
N MET A 222 4.03 -9.38 0.24
CA MET A 222 2.65 -9.08 -0.17
C MET A 222 2.56 -9.05 -1.70
N GLN A 223 1.44 -9.59 -2.20
CA GLN A 223 1.04 -9.55 -3.59
C GLN A 223 -0.36 -8.94 -3.64
N PHE A 224 -0.46 -7.70 -4.06
CA PHE A 224 -1.68 -6.93 -4.08
C PHE A 224 -2.45 -7.15 -5.37
N TYR A 225 -3.70 -7.59 -5.24
CA TYR A 225 -4.69 -7.48 -6.29
C TYR A 225 -5.25 -6.06 -6.33
N TRP A 226 -5.42 -5.52 -7.53
CA TRP A 226 -5.95 -4.18 -7.76
C TRP A 226 -6.82 -4.14 -9.02
N GLU A 227 -7.87 -3.31 -8.99
CA GLU A 227 -8.68 -2.93 -10.16
C GLU A 227 -8.97 -1.42 -10.09
N PRO A 228 -9.31 -0.76 -11.22
CA PRO A 228 -9.59 0.68 -11.24
C PRO A 228 -10.63 1.16 -10.21
N TRP A 229 -11.64 0.33 -9.90
CA TRP A 229 -12.67 0.68 -8.91
C TRP A 229 -12.13 0.80 -7.48
N MET A 230 -11.00 0.15 -7.17
CA MET A 230 -10.35 0.23 -5.86
C MET A 230 -9.66 1.57 -5.62
N ASN A 231 -9.46 2.33 -6.70
CA ASN A 231 -9.04 3.72 -6.71
C ASN A 231 -10.25 4.65 -7.04
N CYS A 232 -11.47 4.13 -7.00
CA CYS A 232 -12.73 4.79 -7.35
C CYS A 232 -12.78 5.40 -8.77
N ILE A 233 -12.06 4.81 -9.73
CA ILE A 233 -12.03 5.27 -11.12
C ILE A 233 -13.27 4.78 -11.87
N ARG A 234 -13.89 5.66 -12.66
CA ARG A 234 -15.10 5.39 -13.48
C ARG A 234 -15.02 5.97 -14.90
N GLY A 235 -13.81 6.11 -15.45
CA GLY A 235 -13.58 6.71 -16.77
C GLY A 235 -12.73 7.96 -16.68
N LYS A 236 -13.26 9.12 -17.10
CA LYS A 236 -12.51 10.38 -17.10
C LYS A 236 -11.98 10.74 -15.72
N PHE A 237 -10.92 11.55 -15.70
CA PHE A 237 -10.33 12.00 -14.45
C PHE A 237 -11.31 12.86 -13.64
N VAL A 238 -11.44 12.48 -12.38
CA VAL A 238 -12.09 13.24 -11.30
C VAL A 238 -11.09 13.27 -10.14
N ASP A 239 -10.97 14.41 -9.47
CA ASP A 239 -10.13 14.53 -8.27
C ASP A 239 -10.52 13.43 -7.27
N PRO A 240 -9.56 12.71 -6.65
CA PRO A 240 -9.86 11.64 -5.71
C PRO A 240 -10.90 11.98 -4.62
N ILE A 241 -10.97 13.23 -4.14
CA ILE A 241 -11.93 13.64 -3.10
C ILE A 241 -13.38 13.78 -3.61
N ASP A 242 -13.54 13.91 -4.92
CA ASP A 242 -14.83 14.14 -5.59
C ASP A 242 -15.35 12.88 -6.30
N ARG A 243 -14.64 11.75 -6.18
CA ARG A 243 -15.05 10.47 -6.79
C ARG A 243 -16.27 9.89 -6.06
N SER A 244 -16.98 8.98 -6.73
CA SER A 244 -17.95 8.10 -6.07
C SER A 244 -17.35 6.72 -5.88
N CYS A 245 -17.16 6.33 -4.61
CA CYS A 245 -16.65 5.02 -4.22
C CYS A 245 -17.77 4.02 -3.85
N GLU A 246 -19.00 4.29 -4.28
CA GLU A 246 -20.15 3.42 -4.01
C GLU A 246 -20.23 2.29 -5.04
N TYR A 247 -19.76 1.11 -4.65
CA TYR A 247 -19.77 -0.08 -5.50
C TYR A 247 -20.70 -1.16 -4.93
N ARG A 248 -21.22 -2.01 -5.83
CA ARG A 248 -22.02 -3.16 -5.44
C ARG A 248 -21.15 -4.21 -4.72
N SER A 249 -21.76 -5.03 -3.88
CA SER A 249 -21.07 -6.01 -3.02
C SER A 249 -20.24 -7.02 -3.82
N GLU A 250 -20.68 -7.36 -5.03
CA GLU A 250 -20.04 -8.35 -5.89
C GLU A 250 -18.60 -7.96 -6.23
N ARG A 251 -18.30 -6.66 -6.38
CA ARG A 251 -16.92 -6.19 -6.66
C ARG A 251 -15.96 -6.52 -5.52
N PHE A 252 -16.39 -6.36 -4.27
CA PHE A 252 -15.58 -6.69 -3.10
C PHE A 252 -15.37 -8.20 -2.97
N ILE A 253 -16.41 -8.99 -3.22
CA ILE A 253 -16.35 -10.45 -3.22
C ILE A 253 -15.35 -10.93 -4.28
N ILE A 254 -15.48 -10.46 -5.52
CA ILE A 254 -14.56 -10.79 -6.61
C ILE A 254 -13.12 -10.39 -6.24
N GLY A 255 -12.91 -9.20 -5.69
CA GLY A 255 -11.60 -8.75 -5.22
C GLY A 255 -11.00 -9.69 -4.17
N GLY A 256 -11.81 -10.16 -3.21
CA GLY A 256 -11.41 -11.16 -2.22
C GLY A 256 -11.01 -12.49 -2.87
N GLU A 257 -11.84 -13.01 -3.76
CA GLU A 257 -11.58 -14.27 -4.48
C GLU A 257 -10.32 -14.20 -5.33
N LYS A 258 -10.13 -13.10 -6.06
CA LYS A 258 -8.93 -12.87 -6.88
C LYS A 258 -7.69 -12.74 -6.02
N SER A 259 -7.77 -12.04 -4.89
CA SER A 259 -6.65 -12.00 -3.93
C SER A 259 -6.33 -13.39 -3.37
N CYS A 260 -7.34 -14.23 -3.13
CA CYS A 260 -7.17 -15.63 -2.72
C CYS A 260 -6.38 -16.46 -3.74
N GLN A 261 -6.55 -16.20 -5.04
CA GLN A 261 -5.82 -16.89 -6.11
C GLN A 261 -4.30 -16.62 -6.05
N LEU A 262 -3.89 -15.47 -5.50
CA LEU A 262 -2.49 -15.11 -5.32
C LEU A 262 -1.81 -15.88 -4.17
N SER A 263 -2.57 -16.52 -3.28
CA SER A 263 -2.02 -17.28 -2.17
C SER A 263 -1.42 -18.61 -2.57
N SER A 264 -0.21 -18.90 -2.08
CA SER A 264 0.42 -20.22 -2.20
C SER A 264 -0.29 -21.30 -1.38
N ARG A 265 -1.13 -20.94 -0.39
CA ARG A 265 -1.82 -21.86 0.52
C ARG A 265 -3.27 -22.14 0.12
N GLN A 266 -3.54 -22.35 -1.17
CA GLN A 266 -4.88 -22.74 -1.64
C GLN A 266 -5.38 -24.05 -1.01
N SER A 267 -4.50 -24.88 -0.41
CA SER A 267 -4.82 -26.21 0.11
C SER A 267 -5.45 -26.28 1.50
N LEU A 268 -5.60 -25.17 2.25
CA LEU A 268 -6.07 -25.21 3.64
C LEU A 268 -7.53 -24.77 3.86
N GLY A 269 -8.35 -24.70 2.81
CA GLY A 269 -9.79 -24.45 2.95
C GLY A 269 -10.19 -23.05 3.45
N THR A 270 -9.24 -22.16 3.71
CA THR A 270 -9.51 -20.79 4.21
C THR A 270 -10.00 -19.82 3.13
N CYS A 271 -10.01 -20.24 1.86
CA CYS A 271 -10.53 -19.48 0.71
C CYS A 271 -11.78 -20.12 0.08
N SER A 272 -12.33 -21.17 0.70
CA SER A 272 -13.62 -21.74 0.32
C SER A 272 -14.73 -21.03 1.11
N ARG A 273 -15.76 -20.56 0.40
CA ARG A 273 -16.93 -19.88 0.96
C ARG A 273 -17.69 -20.76 1.95
#